data_AF-A0AAW0KKM1-F1
#
_entry.id   AF-A0AAW0KKM1-F1
#
_cell.length_a   1.000
_cell.length_b   1.000
_cell.length_c   1.000
_cell.angle_alpha   90.00
_cell.angle_beta   90.00
_cell.angle_gamma   90.00
#
_symmetry.space_group_name_H-M   'P 1'
#
loop_
_entity.id
_entity.type
_entity.pdbx_description
1 polymer ?
#
loop_
_entity_poly.entity_id
_entity_poly.type
_entity_poly.pdbx_seq_one_letter_code
_entity_poly.pdbx_strand_id
1 'polypeptide(L)'
;MDSFNIHQYTPPRGYFSIDCPEVFEVNWNIYDNEFNPSNSFRDDRYNVTKCMRAVVEPLLISHFGDAIIDEVFCRYKEIISDHISKENTQFINVTSSTIKRG
;
A
#
# COMPACT_ATOMS: atom_id res chain seq x y z
N MET A 1 -57.69 -5.24 -3.03
CA MET A 1 -56.55 -5.39 -2.10
C MET A 1 -55.35 -5.60 -2.99
N ASP A 2 -54.74 -4.49 -3.39
CA ASP A 2 -53.61 -4.49 -4.31
C ASP A 2 -52.36 -4.96 -3.55
N SER A 3 -51.80 -6.06 -4.01
CA SER A 3 -50.63 -6.71 -3.45
C SER A 3 -49.43 -5.76 -3.50
N PHE A 4 -48.76 -5.58 -2.36
CA PHE A 4 -47.55 -4.76 -2.23
C PHE A 4 -46.41 -5.40 -3.05
N ASN A 5 -46.09 -4.84 -4.21
CA ASN A 5 -44.90 -5.22 -4.97
C ASN A 5 -43.70 -4.45 -4.45
N ILE A 6 -42.79 -5.15 -3.76
CA ILE A 6 -41.46 -4.60 -3.48
C ILE A 6 -40.69 -4.65 -4.79
N HIS A 7 -40.55 -3.49 -5.45
CA HIS A 7 -39.66 -3.36 -6.59
C HIS A 7 -38.22 -3.53 -6.09
N GLN A 8 -37.67 -4.74 -6.19
CA GLN A 8 -36.26 -4.97 -5.97
C GLN A 8 -35.49 -4.40 -7.17
N TYR A 9 -35.06 -3.15 -7.05
CA TYR A 9 -34.18 -2.51 -8.01
C TYR A 9 -32.74 -2.84 -7.69
N THR A 10 -32.14 -3.74 -8.48
CA THR A 10 -30.68 -3.91 -8.52
C THR A 10 -30.15 -2.97 -9.61
N PRO A 11 -29.43 -1.88 -9.27
CA PRO A 11 -28.80 -1.04 -10.30
C PRO A 11 -27.86 -1.90 -11.16
N PRO A 12 -27.77 -1.65 -12.48
CA PRO A 12 -26.90 -2.42 -13.36
C PRO A 12 -25.43 -2.25 -12.92
N ARG A 13 -24.89 -3.25 -12.23
CA ARG A 13 -23.45 -3.42 -12.01
C ARG A 13 -22.86 -3.99 -13.30
N GLY A 14 -22.69 -3.14 -14.33
CA GLY A 14 -22.31 -3.63 -15.66
C GLY A 14 -21.74 -2.58 -16.61
N TYR A 15 -21.34 -1.40 -16.13
CA TYR A 15 -20.77 -0.35 -17.00
C TYR A 15 -19.41 -0.73 -17.59
N PHE A 16 -18.70 -1.66 -16.96
CA PHE A 16 -17.37 -2.09 -17.39
C PHE A 16 -17.30 -3.62 -17.41
N SER A 17 -16.77 -4.17 -18.49
CA SER A 17 -16.24 -5.52 -18.52
C SER A 17 -14.88 -5.49 -17.84
N ILE A 18 -14.71 -6.29 -16.78
CA ILE A 18 -13.43 -6.47 -16.13
C ILE A 18 -12.68 -7.57 -16.88
N ASP A 19 -11.52 -7.22 -17.45
CA ASP A 19 -10.56 -8.19 -17.93
C ASP A 19 -9.74 -8.72 -16.73
N CYS A 20 -9.25 -9.95 -16.87
CA CYS A 20 -8.71 -10.77 -15.78
C CYS A 20 -7.81 -9.98 -14.80
N PRO A 21 -8.07 -10.06 -13.48
CA PRO A 21 -7.19 -9.43 -12.50
C PRO A 21 -5.86 -10.17 -12.43
N GLU A 22 -4.76 -9.45 -12.63
CA GLU A 22 -3.40 -9.92 -12.40
C GLU A 22 -2.98 -9.56 -10.97
N VAL A 23 -2.35 -10.51 -10.29
CA VAL A 23 -1.81 -10.32 -8.93
C VAL A 23 -0.30 -10.51 -8.99
N PHE A 24 0.45 -9.53 -8.50
CA PHE A 24 1.90 -9.63 -8.41
C PHE A 24 2.43 -9.04 -7.10
N GLU A 25 3.54 -9.61 -6.67
CA GLU A 25 4.21 -9.25 -5.42
C GLU A 25 5.38 -8.30 -5.70
N VAL A 26 5.52 -7.28 -4.85
CA VAL A 26 6.63 -6.32 -4.91
C VAL A 26 7.34 -6.34 -3.57
N ASN A 27 8.60 -6.76 -3.56
CA ASN A 27 9.41 -6.83 -2.35
C ASN A 27 9.62 -5.42 -1.75
N TRP A 28 9.46 -5.31 -0.43
CA TRP A 28 9.76 -4.07 0.30
C TRP A 28 11.25 -3.75 0.33
N ASN A 29 12.09 -4.78 0.32
CA ASN A 29 13.52 -4.71 0.16
C ASN A 29 13.89 -4.85 -1.33
N ILE A 30 14.06 -3.72 -2.01
CA ILE A 30 14.56 -3.71 -3.41
C ILE A 30 16.05 -4.11 -3.48
N TYR A 31 16.73 -4.29 -2.33
CA TYR A 31 18.14 -4.65 -2.24
C TYR A 31 18.34 -6.05 -1.67
N ASP A 32 18.17 -7.04 -2.53
CA ASP A 32 18.76 -8.37 -2.33
C ASP A 32 19.74 -8.66 -3.47
N ASN A 33 20.85 -7.92 -3.48
CA ASN A 33 22.13 -8.42 -4.01
C ASN A 33 23.25 -7.45 -3.60
N GLU A 34 24.24 -8.01 -2.89
CA GLU A 34 25.42 -7.36 -2.30
C GLU A 34 25.20 -6.58 -1.00
N PHE A 35 25.04 -7.33 0.08
CA PHE A 35 25.53 -6.93 1.40
C PHE A 35 27.06 -6.73 1.32
N ASN A 36 27.48 -5.52 0.98
CA ASN A 36 28.87 -5.11 1.00
C ASN A 36 29.07 -4.18 2.22
N PRO A 37 29.70 -4.64 3.32
CA PRO A 37 29.79 -3.92 4.58
C PRO A 37 30.65 -2.64 4.53
N SER A 38 31.16 -2.26 3.34
CA SER A 38 32.02 -1.10 3.11
C SER A 38 31.30 0.16 2.63
N ASN A 39 29.99 0.11 2.37
CA ASN A 39 29.26 1.25 1.78
C ASN A 39 28.34 1.93 2.80
N SER A 40 28.91 2.67 3.74
CA SER A 40 28.19 3.55 4.70
C SER A 40 27.46 4.76 4.05
N PHE A 41 27.29 4.76 2.72
CA PHE A 41 26.74 5.87 1.93
C PHE A 41 25.64 5.43 0.97
N ARG A 42 24.72 4.57 1.41
CA ARG A 42 23.56 4.11 0.60
C ARG A 42 22.21 4.39 1.27
N ASP A 43 22.04 5.57 1.87
CA ASP A 43 20.74 5.97 2.48
C ASP A 43 19.73 6.57 1.45
N ASP A 44 20.09 6.65 0.16
CA ASP A 44 19.36 7.46 -0.83
C ASP A 44 18.70 6.69 -1.98
N ARG A 45 18.49 5.37 -1.85
CA ARG A 45 17.70 4.60 -2.84
C ARG A 45 16.56 3.87 -2.17
N TYR A 46 15.33 4.30 -2.48
CA TYR A 46 14.03 3.73 -2.13
C TYR A 46 13.97 3.03 -0.77
N ASN A 47 13.80 3.82 0.30
CA ASN A 47 13.53 3.31 1.63
C ASN A 47 12.00 3.23 1.84
N VAL A 48 11.45 2.03 2.04
CA VAL A 48 10.00 1.81 2.22
C VAL A 48 9.44 2.68 3.34
N THR A 49 10.25 2.99 4.36
CA THR A 49 9.87 3.86 5.47
C THR A 49 9.71 5.33 5.06
N LYS A 50 10.56 5.82 4.14
CA LYS A 50 10.44 7.18 3.56
C LYS A 50 9.19 7.25 2.66
N CYS A 51 8.92 6.22 1.86
CA CYS A 51 7.73 6.13 1.01
C CYS A 51 6.45 6.14 1.85
N MET A 52 6.36 5.29 2.87
CA MET A 52 5.23 5.26 3.79
C MET A 52 5.09 6.58 4.55
N ARG A 53 6.18 7.19 5.01
CA ARG A 53 6.14 8.50 5.66
C ARG A 53 5.47 9.56 4.78
N ALA A 54 5.86 9.66 3.51
CA ALA A 54 5.24 10.61 2.59
C ALA A 54 3.72 10.42 2.42
N VAL A 55 3.21 9.19 2.54
CA VAL A 55 1.78 8.87 2.42
C VAL A 55 1.01 9.16 3.71
N VAL A 56 1.54 8.74 4.87
CA VAL A 56 0.79 8.73 6.13
C VAL A 56 1.04 9.97 7.00
N GLU A 57 2.17 10.66 6.86
CA GLU A 57 2.52 11.84 7.66
C GLU A 57 1.44 12.94 7.64
N PRO A 58 0.84 13.33 6.49
CA PRO A 58 -0.24 14.32 6.49
C PRO A 58 -1.46 13.88 7.32
N LEU A 59 -1.77 12.58 7.33
CA LEU A 59 -2.89 12.01 8.09
C LEU A 59 -2.58 12.03 9.59
N LEU A 60 -1.35 11.69 9.97
CA LEU A 60 -0.91 11.73 11.37
C LEU A 60 -0.87 13.15 11.91
N ILE A 61 -0.36 14.11 11.13
CA ILE A 61 -0.36 15.53 11.51
C ILE A 61 -1.79 16.02 11.70
N SER A 62 -2.70 15.69 10.77
CA SER A 62 -4.10 16.12 10.86
C SER A 62 -4.82 15.58 12.09
N HIS A 63 -4.43 14.41 12.61
CA HIS A 63 -5.15 13.75 13.72
C HIS A 63 -4.47 13.94 15.08
N PHE A 64 -3.12 13.98 15.11
CA PHE A 64 -2.33 13.99 16.34
C PHE A 64 -1.46 15.24 16.51
N GLY A 65 -1.35 16.09 15.48
CA GLY A 65 -0.39 17.18 15.44
C GLY A 65 1.00 16.76 14.97
N ASP A 66 1.88 17.73 14.78
CA ASP A 66 3.24 17.56 14.25
C ASP A 66 4.27 17.16 15.33
N ALA A 67 3.98 17.47 16.59
CA ALA A 67 4.92 17.30 17.71
C ALA A 67 5.45 15.85 17.90
N ILE A 68 4.69 14.83 17.48
CA ILE A 68 5.04 13.41 17.68
C ILE A 68 5.61 12.74 16.43
N ILE A 69 5.58 13.41 15.28
CA ILE A 69 5.78 12.76 13.97
C ILE A 69 7.17 12.15 13.85
N ASP A 70 8.20 12.89 14.25
CA ASP A 70 9.58 12.39 14.16
C ASP A 70 9.84 11.20 15.08
N GLU A 71 9.27 11.21 16.29
CA GLU A 71 9.39 10.09 17.22
C GLU A 71 8.67 8.84 16.69
N VAL A 72 7.45 9.01 16.17
CA VAL A 72 6.66 7.91 15.58
C VAL A 72 7.42 7.28 14.41
N PHE A 73 7.97 8.09 13.50
CA PHE A 73 8.71 7.57 12.35
C PHE A 73 10.08 7.01 12.71
N CYS A 74 10.70 7.45 13.82
CA CYS A 74 11.91 6.83 14.36
C CYS A 74 11.62 5.39 14.79
N ARG A 75 10.61 5.19 15.64
CA ARG A 75 10.18 3.86 16.10
C ARG A 75 9.70 2.98 14.94
N TYR A 76 8.98 3.57 13.98
CA TYR A 76 8.53 2.85 12.79
C TYR A 76 9.69 2.26 11.97
N LYS A 77 10.79 3.01 11.80
CA LYS A 77 11.99 2.50 11.11
C LYS A 77 12.59 1.29 11.81
N GLU A 78 12.68 1.32 13.14
CA GLU A 78 13.19 0.19 13.93
C GLU A 78 12.32 -1.05 13.77
N ILE A 79 11.00 -0.90 13.87
CA ILE A 79 10.03 -1.98 13.68
C ILE A 79 10.15 -2.59 12.28
N ILE A 80 10.18 -1.76 11.24
CA ILE A 80 10.28 -2.22 9.86
C ILE A 80 11.61 -2.94 9.60
N SER A 81 12.71 -2.41 10.14
CA SER A 81 14.02 -3.07 10.02
C SER A 81 14.03 -4.46 10.66
N ASP A 82 13.40 -4.62 11.83
CA ASP A 82 13.28 -5.91 12.51
C ASP A 82 12.44 -6.90 11.69
N HIS A 83 11.30 -6.47 11.14
CA HIS A 83 10.42 -7.32 10.34
C HIS A 83 11.06 -7.75 9.01
N ILE A 84 11.69 -6.82 8.29
CA ILE A 84 12.39 -7.12 7.03
C ILE A 84 13.53 -8.12 7.27
N SER A 85 14.18 -8.09 8.44
CA SER A 85 15.26 -9.04 8.77
C SER A 85 14.77 -10.47 9.03
N LYS A 86 13.50 -10.64 9.38
CA LYS A 86 12.91 -11.91 9.83
C LYS A 86 11.99 -12.55 8.80
N GLU A 87 11.36 -11.74 7.94
CA GLU A 87 10.29 -12.16 7.05
C GLU A 87 10.49 -11.61 5.63
N ASN A 88 9.96 -12.32 4.64
CA ASN A 88 9.92 -11.84 3.26
C ASN A 88 8.74 -10.87 3.11
N THR A 89 8.96 -9.59 3.44
CA THR A 89 7.92 -8.55 3.41
C THR A 89 7.66 -8.06 1.98
N GLN A 90 6.42 -8.12 1.52
CA GLN A 90 6.02 -7.80 0.15
C GLN A 90 4.69 -7.03 0.09
N PHE A 91 4.53 -6.19 -0.94
CA PHE A 91 3.24 -5.64 -1.34
C PHE A 91 2.58 -6.57 -2.35
N ILE A 92 1.33 -6.94 -2.08
CA ILE A 92 0.49 -7.62 -3.06
C ILE A 92 -0.26 -6.55 -3.84
N ASN A 93 0.04 -6.44 -5.14
CA ASN A 93 -0.64 -5.51 -6.04
C ASN A 93 -1.63 -6.30 -6.88
N VAL A 94 -2.86 -5.76 -6.98
CA VAL A 94 -3.91 -6.29 -7.84
C VAL A 94 -4.13 -5.28 -8.96
N THR A 95 -3.84 -5.69 -10.19
CA THR A 95 -4.11 -4.91 -11.39
C THR A 95 -5.29 -5.51 -12.11
N SER A 96 -6.23 -4.67 -12.53
CA SER A 96 -7.36 -5.09 -13.33
C SER A 96 -7.55 -4.10 -14.46
N SER A 97 -7.62 -4.59 -15.69
CA SER A 97 -8.02 -3.80 -16.85
C SER A 97 -9.53 -3.83 -16.98
N THR A 98 -10.11 -2.72 -17.41
CA THR A 98 -11.55 -2.61 -17.62
C THR A 98 -11.85 -1.97 -18.97
N ILE A 99 -12.90 -2.47 -19.62
CA ILE A 99 -13.40 -1.96 -20.90
C ILE A 99 -14.81 -1.43 -20.66
N LYS A 100 -15.05 -0.17 -21.01
CA LYS A 100 -16.39 0.43 -20.96
C LYS A 100 -17.32 -0.32 -21.91
N ARG A 101 -18.43 -0.86 -21.40
CA ARG A 101 -19.51 -1.40 -22.25
C ARG A 101 -20.33 -0.23 -22.79
N GLY A 102 -20.56 -0.25 -24.10
CA GLY A 102 -21.43 0.68 -24.83
C GLY A 102 -22.90 0.42 -24.55
#